data_AF-A0A1D9LN34-F1
#
_entry.id   AF-A0A1D9LN34-F1
#
_cell.length_a   1.000
_cell.length_b   1.000
_cell.length_c   1.000
_cell.angle_alpha   90.00
_cell.angle_beta   90.00
_cell.angle_gamma   90.00
#
_symmetry.space_group_name_H-M   'P 1'
#
loop_
_entity.id
_entity.type
_entity.pdbx_description
1 polymer ?
#
loop_
_entity_poly.entity_id
_entity_poly.type
_entity_poly.pdbx_seq_one_letter_code
_entity_poly.pdbx_strand_id
1 'polypeptide(L)'
;MAGDNLLDIARLADVPLHWRCGQGTCGTCKVRIAGMASPQRLGRKERNVLLRAGALGAELAASEEWNEAEPWRLACHLTVEDCDWVVSCPDY
;
A
#
# COMPACT_ATOMS: atom_id res chain seq x y z
N MET A 1 -4.03 15.52 -3.33
CA MET A 1 -4.82 15.70 -4.56
C MET A 1 -4.50 14.54 -5.50
N ALA A 2 -5.31 14.29 -6.52
CA ALA A 2 -4.95 13.26 -7.50
C ALA A 2 -3.56 13.53 -8.09
N GLY A 3 -2.75 12.49 -8.20
CA GLY A 3 -1.34 12.60 -8.58
C GLY A 3 -0.34 12.71 -7.42
N ASP A 4 -0.80 12.97 -6.19
CA ASP A 4 0.08 13.02 -5.02
C ASP A 4 0.34 11.63 -4.43
N ASN A 5 1.48 11.48 -3.76
CA ASN A 5 1.83 10.25 -3.05
C ASN A 5 0.98 10.09 -1.78
N LEU A 6 0.40 8.90 -1.56
CA LEU A 6 -0.46 8.64 -0.41
C LEU A 6 0.26 8.84 0.93
N LEU A 7 1.54 8.48 1.03
CA LEU A 7 2.32 8.71 2.26
C LEU A 7 2.47 10.21 2.55
N ASP A 8 2.69 11.04 1.52
CA ASP A 8 2.85 12.47 1.72
C ASP A 8 1.53 13.14 2.11
N ILE A 9 0.40 12.71 1.55
CA ILE A 9 -0.94 13.16 1.98
C ILE A 9 -1.19 12.76 3.43
N ALA A 10 -0.93 11.49 3.80
CA ALA A 10 -1.12 11.01 5.16
C ALA A 10 -0.30 11.82 6.18
N ARG A 11 0.95 12.17 5.82
CA ARG A 11 1.82 13.02 6.64
C ARG A 11 1.30 14.44 6.77
N LEU A 12 0.82 15.04 5.68
CA LEU A 12 0.27 16.39 5.69
C LEU A 12 -1.01 16.49 6.53
N ALA A 13 -1.80 15.41 6.57
CA ALA A 13 -3.02 15.31 7.35
C ALA A 13 -2.81 14.78 8.78
N ASP A 14 -1.56 14.68 9.24
CA ASP A 14 -1.19 14.17 10.58
C ASP A 14 -1.79 12.79 10.91
N VAL A 15 -1.97 11.93 9.91
CA VAL A 15 -2.40 10.54 10.10
C VAL A 15 -1.26 9.80 10.81
N PRO A 16 -1.53 9.02 11.88
CA PRO A 16 -0.50 8.33 12.67
C PRO A 16 0.05 7.06 11.99
N LEU A 17 0.29 7.12 10.67
CA LEU A 17 0.88 6.04 9.88
C LEU A 17 2.38 5.98 10.12
N HIS A 18 2.87 4.86 10.63
CA HIS A 18 4.31 4.63 10.72
C HIS A 18 4.99 4.60 9.35
N TRP A 19 6.13 5.28 9.24
CA TRP A 19 6.95 5.29 8.03
C TRP A 19 8.43 5.45 8.37
N ARG A 20 9.30 5.12 7.41
CA ARG A 20 10.76 5.21 7.59
C ARG A 20 11.50 5.67 6.35
N CYS A 21 11.38 4.92 5.24
CA CYS A 21 12.24 5.15 4.07
C CYS A 21 11.60 5.99 2.96
N GLY A 22 10.27 5.94 2.78
CA GLY A 22 9.59 6.53 1.61
C GLY A 22 9.96 5.90 0.26
N GLN A 23 10.84 4.90 0.23
CA GLN A 23 11.40 4.28 -0.98
C GLN A 23 10.93 2.83 -1.19
N GLY A 24 9.94 2.36 -0.43
CA GLY A 24 9.43 0.98 -0.55
C GLY A 24 10.45 -0.11 -0.27
N THR A 25 11.40 0.10 0.64
CA THR A 25 12.40 -0.92 1.03
C THR A 25 12.19 -1.48 2.44
N CYS A 26 11.48 -0.74 3.31
CA CYS A 26 11.28 -1.11 4.72
C CYS A 26 9.93 -1.78 5.04
N GLY A 27 8.88 -1.52 4.26
CA GLY A 27 7.54 -2.06 4.52
C GLY A 27 6.77 -1.41 5.68
N THR A 28 7.36 -0.43 6.38
CA THR A 28 6.75 0.20 7.57
C THR A 28 5.45 0.96 7.26
N CYS A 29 5.34 1.57 6.07
CA CYS A 29 4.14 2.29 5.63
C CYS A 29 3.08 1.39 5.00
N LYS A 30 3.01 0.11 5.40
CA LYS A 30 1.98 -0.81 4.89
C LYS A 30 0.60 -0.38 5.37
N VAL A 31 -0.39 -0.43 4.49
CA VAL A 31 -1.78 -0.08 4.75
C VAL A 31 -2.72 -1.06 4.04
N ARG A 32 -3.91 -1.28 4.59
CA ARG A 32 -5.02 -1.96 3.91
C ARG A 32 -5.85 -0.92 3.18
N ILE A 33 -6.26 -1.20 1.95
CA ILE A 33 -7.02 -0.23 1.15
C ILE A 33 -8.23 -0.89 0.53
N ALA A 34 -9.42 -0.36 0.82
CA ALA A 34 -10.66 -0.71 0.14
C ALA A 34 -11.01 0.35 -0.93
N GLY A 35 -11.71 -0.08 -1.98
CA GLY A 35 -12.19 0.82 -3.04
C GLY A 35 -11.24 1.00 -4.23
N MET A 36 -10.10 0.30 -4.26
CA MET A 36 -9.25 0.27 -5.46
C MET A 36 -9.92 -0.48 -6.61
N ALA A 37 -9.68 -0.01 -7.84
CA ALA A 37 -10.03 -0.74 -9.05
C ALA A 37 -9.29 -2.10 -9.10
N SER A 38 -9.99 -3.11 -9.63
CA SER A 38 -9.45 -4.46 -9.84
C SER A 38 -9.37 -4.76 -11.35
N PRO A 39 -8.33 -5.45 -11.86
CA PRO A 39 -7.20 -6.01 -11.10
C PRO A 39 -6.14 -4.98 -10.74
N GLN A 40 -5.53 -5.15 -9.57
CA GLN A 40 -4.41 -4.35 -9.11
C GLN A 40 -3.10 -4.95 -9.61
N ARG A 41 -2.23 -4.12 -10.21
CA ARG A 41 -0.90 -4.55 -10.66
C ARG A 41 0.17 -3.99 -9.74
N LEU A 42 0.87 -4.88 -9.04
CA LEU A 42 1.94 -4.49 -8.13
C LEU A 42 3.30 -4.82 -8.72
N GLY A 43 4.27 -3.94 -8.54
CA GLY A 43 5.66 -4.22 -8.93
C GLY A 43 6.33 -5.25 -8.00
N ARG A 44 7.25 -6.05 -8.55
CA ARG A 44 8.00 -7.11 -7.82
C ARG A 44 8.57 -6.65 -6.47
N LYS A 45 9.08 -5.42 -6.41
CA LYS A 45 9.65 -4.84 -5.18
C LYS A 45 8.62 -4.75 -4.05
N GLU A 46 7.42 -4.24 -4.36
CA GLU A 46 6.34 -4.10 -3.38
C GLU A 46 5.90 -5.46 -2.85
N ARG A 47 5.64 -6.41 -3.76
CA ARG A 47 5.24 -7.78 -3.43
C ARG A 47 6.24 -8.47 -2.49
N ASN A 48 7.53 -8.35 -2.79
CA ASN A 48 8.61 -8.91 -1.96
C ASN A 48 8.75 -8.25 -0.59
N VAL A 49 8.44 -6.96 -0.47
CA VAL A 49 8.49 -6.26 0.83
C VAL A 49 7.30 -6.69 1.68
N LEU A 50 6.11 -6.75 1.10
CA LEU A 50 4.89 -7.18 1.80
C LEU A 50 4.98 -8.64 2.26
N LEU A 51 5.54 -9.53 1.43
CA LEU A 51 5.83 -10.91 1.82
C LEU A 51 6.77 -10.99 3.03
N ARG A 52 7.90 -10.27 2.98
CA ARG A 52 8.88 -10.24 4.09
C ARG A 52 8.31 -9.61 5.37
N ALA A 53 7.33 -8.71 5.24
CA ALA A 53 6.63 -8.11 6.36
C ALA A 53 5.50 -9.00 6.92
N GLY A 54 5.29 -10.20 6.38
CA GLY A 54 4.24 -11.14 6.78
C GLY A 54 2.82 -10.66 6.46
N ALA A 55 2.67 -9.67 5.56
CA ALA A 55 1.37 -9.09 5.24
C ALA A 55 0.54 -9.98 4.29
N LEU A 56 1.22 -10.85 3.53
CA LEU A 56 0.61 -11.73 2.54
C LEU A 56 1.38 -13.06 2.42
N GLY A 57 0.72 -14.06 1.81
CA GLY A 57 1.32 -15.36 1.53
C GLY A 57 2.19 -15.40 0.26
N ALA A 58 3.03 -16.42 0.15
CA ALA A 58 3.96 -16.57 -0.98
C ALA A 58 3.26 -16.74 -2.34
N GLU A 59 2.09 -17.37 -2.36
CA GLU A 59 1.27 -17.55 -3.57
C GLU A 59 0.85 -16.20 -4.15
N LEU A 60 0.26 -15.34 -3.33
CA LEU A 60 -0.15 -14.00 -3.74
C LEU A 60 1.05 -13.11 -4.12
N ALA A 61 2.19 -13.24 -3.41
CA ALA A 61 3.42 -12.53 -3.73
C ALA A 61 3.95 -12.86 -5.14
N ALA A 62 3.72 -14.10 -5.60
CA ALA A 62 4.14 -14.57 -6.91
C ALA A 62 3.24 -14.03 -8.04
N SER A 63 1.98 -13.69 -7.75
CA SER A 63 1.07 -13.08 -8.73
C SER A 63 1.37 -11.60 -8.95
N GLU A 64 1.30 -11.16 -10.21
CA GLU A 64 1.42 -9.74 -10.58
C GLU A 64 0.07 -9.02 -10.59
N GLU A 65 -1.02 -9.78 -10.66
CA GLU A 65 -2.40 -9.29 -10.71
C GLU A 65 -3.14 -9.77 -9.47
N TRP A 66 -3.62 -8.81 -8.67
CA TRP A 66 -4.36 -9.08 -7.44
C TRP A 66 -5.81 -8.63 -7.61
N ASN A 67 -6.73 -9.42 -7.04
CA ASN A 67 -8.17 -9.16 -7.04
C ASN A 67 -8.72 -9.09 -5.61
N GLU A 68 -7.86 -8.96 -4.60
CA GLU A 68 -8.30 -8.76 -3.22
C GLU A 68 -9.08 -7.44 -3.13
N ALA A 69 -10.22 -7.46 -2.43
CA ALA A 69 -11.02 -6.26 -2.18
C ALA A 69 -10.28 -5.25 -1.30
N GLU A 70 -9.46 -5.76 -0.36
CA GLU A 70 -8.70 -4.96 0.59
C GLU A 70 -7.22 -5.37 0.61
N PRO A 71 -6.45 -5.20 -0.48
CA PRO A 71 -5.04 -5.58 -0.51
C PRO A 71 -4.22 -4.87 0.56
N TRP A 72 -3.13 -5.50 0.99
CA TRP A 72 -2.04 -4.76 1.61
C TRP A 72 -1.22 -4.04 0.54
N ARG A 73 -0.97 -2.74 0.75
CA ARG A 73 -0.15 -1.91 -0.15
C ARG A 73 0.86 -1.11 0.66
N LEU A 74 1.89 -0.59 0.00
CA LEU A 74 2.80 0.38 0.62
C LEU A 74 2.35 1.80 0.28
N ALA A 75 2.05 2.63 1.29
CA ALA A 75 1.58 4.00 1.06
C ALA A 75 2.56 4.82 0.19
N CYS A 76 3.88 4.61 0.34
CA CYS A 76 4.88 5.31 -0.47
C CYS A 76 4.92 4.88 -1.95
N HIS A 77 4.25 3.79 -2.34
CA HIS A 77 4.14 3.34 -3.73
C HIS A 77 2.82 3.74 -4.39
N LEU A 78 1.93 4.40 -3.66
CA LEU A 78 0.61 4.74 -4.15
C LEU A 78 0.54 6.19 -4.54
N THR A 79 0.06 6.41 -5.76
CA THR A 79 -0.36 7.70 -6.25
C THR A 79 -1.88 7.75 -6.10
N VAL A 80 -2.41 8.78 -5.45
CA VAL A 80 -3.86 8.92 -5.26
C VAL A 80 -4.53 9.24 -6.59
N GLU A 81 -5.65 8.57 -6.85
CA GLU A 81 -6.46 8.69 -8.05
C GLU A 81 -7.74 9.50 -7.75
N ASP A 82 -8.52 9.84 -8.79
CA ASP A 82 -9.81 10.53 -8.65
C ASP A 82 -10.94 9.57 -8.20
N CYS A 83 -10.65 8.65 -7.28
CA CYS A 83 -11.64 7.75 -6.68
C CYS A 83 -11.45 7.65 -5.16
N ASP A 84 -12.55 7.40 -4.46
CA ASP A 84 -12.54 7.32 -3.00
C ASP A 84 -11.97 5.98 -2.53
N TRP A 85 -10.97 6.05 -1.65
CA TRP A 85 -10.38 4.89 -0.98
C TRP A 85 -10.62 4.97 0.52
N VAL A 86 -10.85 3.81 1.13
CA VAL A 86 -10.78 3.67 2.59
C VAL A 86 -9.43 3.08 2.95
N VAL A 87 -8.62 3.84 3.69
CA VAL A 87 -7.26 3.44 4.07
C VAL A 87 -7.21 3.12 5.55
N SER A 88 -6.87 1.87 5.89
CA SER A 88 -6.72 1.41 7.26
C SER A 88 -5.24 1.23 7.60
N CYS A 89 -4.79 1.91 8.65
CA CYS A 89 -3.44 1.76 9.21
C CYS A 89 -3.39 0.49 10.08
N PRO A 90 -2.27 -0.25 10.09
CA PRO A 90 -2.11 -1.39 10.99
C PRO A 90 -2.03 -0.93 12.44
N ASP A 91 -2.67 -1.67 13.34
CA ASP A 91 -2.49 -1.52 14.79
C ASP A 91 -1.15 -2.19 15.17
N TYR A 92 -0.27 -1.45 15.83
CA TYR A 92 1.03 -1.93 16.34
C TYR A 92 1.22 -1.55 17.80
#